data_AF-A0A528BCC6-F1
#
_entry.id   AF-A0A528BCC6-F1
#
_cell.length_a   1.000
_cell.length_b   1.000
_cell.length_c   1.000
_cell.angle_alpha   90.00
_cell.angle_beta   90.00
_cell.angle_gamma   90.00
#
_symmetry.space_group_name_H-M   'P 1'
#
loop_
_entity.id
_entity.type
_entity.pdbx_description
1 polymer ?
#
loop_
_entity_poly.entity_id
_entity_poly.type
_entity_poly.pdbx_seq_one_letter_code
_entity_poly.pdbx_strand_id
1 'polypeptide(L)'
;MTVTASTSDARSRPVQIWLVVWACALAAVLAVFLLQDRLPWAVNYPAGAIVPVADWVSALMNLIKSNFSWLTRSITAALGVPLDFALNLLAKNFKIGRGADMVILPRLSWVGVCIAAFLAGRAAGCWKLGALVGGCFLYIALFG
;
A
#
# COMPACT_ATOMS: atom_id res chain seq x y z
N MET A 1 0.87 30.32 -77.37
CA MET A 1 0.44 29.15 -76.58
C MET A 1 1.38 29.05 -75.39
N THR A 2 0.81 29.27 -74.21
CA THR A 2 1.46 29.45 -72.91
C THR A 2 1.65 28.10 -72.22
N VAL A 3 2.88 27.79 -71.80
CA VAL A 3 3.13 26.85 -70.68
C VAL A 3 4.34 27.36 -69.88
N THR A 4 4.08 28.20 -68.88
CA THR A 4 5.04 28.46 -67.80
C THR A 4 4.96 27.28 -66.83
N ALA A 5 5.98 26.43 -66.82
CA ALA A 5 6.11 25.36 -65.84
C ALA A 5 6.29 25.99 -64.45
N SER A 6 5.35 25.74 -63.54
CA SER A 6 5.53 26.03 -62.12
C SER A 6 6.56 25.06 -61.57
N THR A 7 7.78 25.53 -61.28
CA THR A 7 8.71 24.80 -60.41
C THR A 7 8.12 24.77 -59.01
N SER A 8 7.65 23.58 -58.63
CA SER A 8 7.17 23.26 -57.29
C SER A 8 8.27 23.52 -56.26
N ASP A 9 8.00 24.43 -55.33
CA ASP A 9 8.73 24.56 -54.08
C ASP A 9 8.76 23.21 -53.35
N ALA A 10 9.93 22.59 -53.30
CA ALA A 10 10.19 21.43 -52.47
C ALA A 10 10.17 21.88 -51.00
N ARG A 11 8.97 21.94 -50.42
CA ARG A 11 8.74 22.26 -49.01
C ARG A 11 9.36 21.15 -48.15
N SER A 12 10.62 21.34 -47.77
CA SER A 12 11.33 20.52 -46.78
C SER A 12 10.48 20.39 -45.53
N ARG A 13 9.94 19.18 -45.31
CA ARG A 13 9.01 18.89 -44.22
C ARG A 13 9.76 18.99 -42.89
N PRO A 14 9.29 19.79 -41.91
CA PRO A 14 9.97 20.00 -40.61
C PRO A 14 10.13 18.70 -39.79
N VAL A 15 9.39 17.64 -40.14
CA VAL A 15 9.45 16.30 -39.53
C VAL A 15 10.83 15.65 -39.70
N GLN A 16 11.54 15.94 -40.80
CA GLN A 16 12.84 15.32 -41.08
C GLN A 16 13.95 15.85 -40.17
N ILE A 17 13.88 17.12 -39.76
CA ILE A 17 14.85 17.72 -38.83
C ILE A 17 14.70 17.08 -37.45
N TRP A 18 13.46 16.87 -36.97
CA TRP A 18 13.20 16.18 -35.71
C TRP A 18 13.69 14.71 -35.76
N LEU A 19 13.46 14.00 -36.86
CA LEU A 19 14.01 12.64 -37.01
C LEU A 19 15.54 12.61 -36.96
N VAL A 20 16.22 13.61 -37.55
CA VAL A 20 17.68 13.72 -37.46
C VAL A 20 18.12 14.03 -36.02
N VAL A 21 17.40 14.88 -35.29
CA VAL A 21 17.69 15.17 -33.87
C VAL A 21 17.53 13.91 -33.01
N TRP A 22 16.45 13.14 -33.19
CA TRP A 22 16.26 11.86 -32.51
C TRP A 22 17.33 10.84 -32.90
N ALA A 23 17.66 10.73 -34.19
CA ALA A 23 18.68 9.80 -34.67
C ALA A 23 20.07 10.16 -34.11
N CYS A 24 20.42 11.44 -34.06
CA CYS A 24 21.64 11.92 -33.42
C CYS A 24 21.65 11.68 -31.91
N ALA A 25 20.53 11.91 -31.22
CA ALA A 25 20.41 11.63 -29.79
C ALA A 25 20.58 10.12 -29.50
N LEU A 26 19.94 9.27 -30.30
CA LEU A 26 20.01 7.82 -30.17
C LEU A 26 21.43 7.31 -30.51
N ALA A 27 22.07 7.87 -31.55
CA ALA A 27 23.46 7.59 -31.89
C ALA A 27 24.42 8.04 -30.79
N ALA A 28 24.17 9.19 -30.14
CA ALA A 28 24.97 9.67 -29.01
C ALA A 28 24.83 8.74 -27.79
N VAL A 29 23.62 8.29 -27.47
CA VAL A 29 23.38 7.30 -26.40
C VAL A 29 24.08 5.97 -26.72
N LEU A 30 24.00 5.49 -27.97
CA LEU A 30 24.68 4.28 -28.40
C LEU A 30 26.20 4.43 -28.29
N ALA A 31 26.75 5.57 -28.73
CA ALA A 31 28.17 5.85 -28.65
C ALA A 31 28.67 5.85 -27.19
N VAL A 32 27.92 6.45 -26.27
CA VAL A 32 28.23 6.42 -24.83
C VAL A 32 28.15 4.99 -24.27
N PHE A 33 27.19 4.18 -24.72
CA PHE A 33 27.05 2.78 -24.32
C PHE A 33 28.21 1.90 -24.83
N LEU A 34 28.68 2.09 -26.06
CA LEU A 34 29.86 1.37 -26.59
C LEU A 34 31.18 1.86 -25.97
N LEU A 35 31.26 3.13 -25.55
CA LEU A 35 32.42 3.68 -24.85
C LEU A 35 32.36 3.51 -23.32
N GLN A 36 31.38 2.76 -22.81
CA GLN A 36 31.21 2.50 -21.37
C GLN A 36 32.47 1.92 -20.72
N ASP A 37 33.23 1.08 -21.46
CA ASP A 37 34.48 0.47 -20.98
C ASP A 37 35.64 1.47 -20.84
N ARG A 38 35.54 2.65 -21.47
CA ARG A 38 36.58 3.71 -21.44
C ARG A 38 36.20 4.90 -20.55
N LEU A 39 34.97 4.97 -20.06
CA LEU A 39 34.44 6.09 -19.26
C LEU A 39 33.91 5.57 -17.91
N PRO A 40 34.78 5.36 -16.90
CA PRO A 40 34.38 4.77 -15.62
C PRO A 40 33.34 5.59 -14.84
N TRP A 41 33.19 6.88 -15.15
CA TRP A 41 32.21 7.80 -14.56
C TRP A 41 30.81 7.72 -15.20
N ALA A 42 30.70 7.17 -16.41
CA ALA A 42 29.42 7.00 -17.11
C ALA A 42 28.67 5.74 -16.62
N VAL A 43 29.39 4.77 -16.07
CA VAL A 43 28.85 3.50 -15.55
C VAL A 43 28.75 3.53 -14.03
N ASN A 44 29.74 4.10 -13.32
CA ASN A 44 29.73 4.21 -11.87
C ASN A 44 29.49 5.67 -11.47
N TYR A 45 28.26 5.94 -11.02
CA TYR A 45 27.94 7.21 -10.36
C TYR A 45 28.78 7.32 -9.09
N PRO A 46 29.61 8.37 -8.92
CA PRO A 46 30.60 8.43 -7.85
C PRO A 46 29.90 8.37 -6.50
N ALA A 47 30.33 7.44 -5.64
CA ALA A 47 29.70 7.16 -4.36
C ALA A 47 29.58 8.39 -3.44
N GLY A 48 30.48 9.38 -3.59
CA GLY A 48 30.43 10.66 -2.86
C GLY A 48 29.31 11.62 -3.29
N ALA A 49 28.63 11.37 -4.41
CA ALA A 49 27.51 12.17 -4.90
C ALA A 49 26.14 11.49 -4.67
N ILE A 50 26.12 10.25 -4.15
CA ILE A 50 24.89 9.53 -3.83
C ILE A 50 24.31 10.15 -2.56
N VAL A 51 23.21 10.90 -2.70
CA VAL A 51 22.48 11.45 -1.55
C VAL A 51 21.80 10.30 -0.82
N PRO A 52 22.11 10.04 0.47
CA PRO A 52 21.60 8.90 1.22
C PRO A 52 20.17 9.15 1.73
N VAL A 53 19.25 9.47 0.82
CA VAL A 53 17.83 9.71 1.16
C VAL A 53 17.21 8.48 1.82
N ALA A 54 17.60 7.28 1.38
CA ALA A 54 17.15 6.03 1.99
C ALA A 54 17.53 5.92 3.48
N ASP A 55 18.72 6.37 3.85
CA ASP A 55 19.18 6.34 5.25
C ASP A 55 18.43 7.36 6.10
N TRP A 56 18.14 8.55 5.56
CA TRP A 56 17.35 9.56 6.25
C TRP A 56 15.89 9.12 6.47
N VAL A 57 15.27 8.52 5.45
CA VAL A 57 13.90 7.99 5.56
C VAL A 57 13.87 6.82 6.54
N SER A 58 14.86 5.93 6.51
CA SER A 58 14.97 4.80 7.44
C SER A 58 15.18 5.28 8.87
N ALA A 59 16.04 6.29 9.07
CA ALA A 59 16.27 6.90 10.37
C ALA A 59 15.01 7.59 10.91
N LEU A 60 14.29 8.33 10.06
CA LEU A 60 13.00 8.95 10.41
C LEU A 60 11.98 7.89 10.82
N MET A 61 11.82 6.83 10.02
CA MET A 61 10.87 5.76 10.31
C MET A 61 11.22 5.04 11.61
N ASN A 62 12.52 4.83 11.88
CA ASN A 62 12.97 4.21 13.11
C ASN A 62 12.73 5.11 14.33
N LEU A 63 12.90 6.42 14.19
CA LEU A 63 12.59 7.41 15.21
C LEU A 63 11.09 7.42 15.53
N ILE A 64 10.24 7.40 14.50
CA ILE A 64 8.78 7.30 14.68
C ILE A 64 8.42 5.99 15.40
N LYS A 65 8.96 4.85 14.93
CA LYS A 65 8.70 3.55 15.54
C LYS A 65 9.13 3.51 17.01
N SER A 66 10.34 3.98 17.32
CA SER A 66 10.85 3.96 18.69
C SER A 66 10.02 4.81 19.65
N ASN A 67 9.51 5.96 19.19
CA ASN A 67 8.77 6.88 20.05
C ASN A 67 7.27 6.57 20.12
N PHE A 68 6.65 6.15 19.02
CA PHE A 68 5.19 5.96 18.93
C PHE A 68 4.73 4.50 18.98
N SER A 69 5.61 3.51 18.78
CA SER A 69 5.19 2.09 18.80
C SER A 69 4.64 1.67 20.15
N TRP A 70 5.12 2.23 21.25
CA TRP A 70 4.56 1.91 22.56
C TRP A 70 3.13 2.44 22.71
N LEU A 71 2.84 3.64 22.20
CA LEU A 71 1.50 4.24 22.24
C LEU A 71 0.50 3.47 21.37
N THR A 72 0.88 3.11 20.14
CA THR A 72 -0.04 2.34 19.27
C THR A 72 -0.27 0.95 19.83
N ARG A 73 0.75 0.32 20.41
CA ARG A 73 0.63 -0.99 21.04
C ARG A 73 -0.18 -0.95 22.34
N SER A 74 -0.06 0.12 23.13
CA SER A 74 -0.86 0.28 24.36
C SER A 74 -2.33 0.53 24.04
N ILE A 75 -2.65 1.35 23.03
CA ILE A 75 -4.03 1.54 22.55
C ILE A 75 -4.59 0.21 22.01
N THR A 76 -3.81 -0.50 21.19
CA THR A 76 -4.22 -1.81 20.64
C THR A 76 -4.45 -2.83 21.76
N ALA A 77 -3.58 -2.88 22.77
CA ALA A 77 -3.75 -3.77 23.92
C ALA A 77 -5.00 -3.38 24.75
N ALA A 78 -5.20 -2.09 25.01
CA ALA A 78 -6.35 -1.60 25.77
C ALA A 78 -7.68 -1.91 25.07
N LEU A 79 -7.75 -1.76 23.75
CA LEU A 79 -8.94 -2.10 22.94
C LEU A 79 -9.07 -3.61 22.71
N GLY A 80 -7.95 -4.33 22.67
CA GLY A 80 -7.91 -5.79 22.48
C GLY A 80 -8.50 -6.55 23.66
N VAL A 81 -8.22 -6.14 24.90
CA VAL A 81 -8.74 -6.81 26.11
C VAL A 81 -10.27 -7.00 26.10
N PRO A 82 -11.11 -5.95 25.95
CA PRO A 82 -12.56 -6.13 25.94
C PRO A 82 -13.05 -6.87 24.69
N LEU A 83 -12.40 -6.68 23.54
CA LEU A 83 -12.74 -7.37 22.29
C LEU A 83 -12.48 -8.88 22.40
N ASP A 84 -11.30 -9.26 22.88
CA ASP A 84 -10.92 -10.66 23.08
C ASP A 84 -11.81 -11.32 24.14
N PHE A 85 -12.20 -10.60 25.18
CA PHE A 85 -13.16 -11.10 26.16
C PHE A 85 -14.51 -11.41 25.49
N ALA A 86 -15.05 -10.47 24.72
CA ALA A 86 -16.32 -10.67 24.01
C ALA A 86 -16.22 -11.83 23.00
N LEU A 87 -15.13 -11.94 22.24
CA LEU A 87 -14.92 -13.03 21.29
C LEU A 87 -14.71 -14.38 21.98
N ASN A 88 -14.03 -14.41 23.14
CA ASN A 88 -13.89 -15.65 23.91
C ASN A 88 -15.24 -16.11 24.48
N LEU A 89 -16.09 -15.16 24.88
CA LEU A 89 -17.41 -15.46 25.42
C LEU A 89 -18.40 -15.92 24.33
N LEU A 90 -18.37 -15.28 23.15
CA LEU A 90 -19.35 -15.49 22.10
C LEU A 90 -18.90 -16.48 21.02
N ALA A 91 -17.65 -16.38 20.56
CA ALA A 91 -17.18 -17.14 19.38
C ALA A 91 -16.38 -18.39 19.75
N LYS A 92 -15.75 -18.40 20.93
CA LYS A 92 -14.98 -19.54 21.44
C LYS A 92 -15.81 -20.29 22.50
N ASN A 93 -15.49 -21.57 22.69
CA ASN A 93 -16.11 -22.37 23.74
C ASN A 93 -15.66 -21.83 25.10
N PHE A 94 -16.45 -20.93 25.69
CA PHE A 94 -16.13 -20.31 26.96
C PHE A 94 -16.19 -21.38 28.07
N LYS A 95 -15.05 -21.64 28.70
CA LYS A 95 -14.91 -22.64 29.75
C LYS A 95 -14.96 -21.95 31.10
N ILE A 96 -15.98 -22.27 31.91
CA ILE A 96 -16.10 -21.78 33.28
C ILE A 96 -15.73 -22.92 34.22
N GLY A 97 -14.65 -22.72 34.99
CA GLY A 97 -14.10 -23.71 35.92
C GLY A 97 -12.69 -24.22 35.56
N ARG A 98 -12.07 -24.99 36.46
CA ARG A 98 -10.80 -25.71 36.25
C ARG A 98 -10.96 -27.14 36.76
N GLY A 99 -10.62 -28.14 35.94
CA GLY A 99 -10.73 -29.56 36.31
C GLY A 99 -11.84 -30.32 35.58
N ALA A 100 -12.24 -31.48 36.09
CA ALA A 100 -13.20 -32.39 35.46
C ALA A 100 -14.65 -31.84 35.37
N ASP A 101 -15.01 -30.89 36.24
CA ASP A 101 -16.33 -30.23 36.26
C ASP A 101 -16.34 -28.92 35.45
N MET A 102 -15.76 -28.94 34.25
CA MET A 102 -15.73 -27.75 33.39
C MET A 102 -17.04 -27.59 32.60
N VAL A 103 -17.77 -26.51 32.89
CA VAL A 103 -18.98 -26.15 32.14
C VAL A 103 -18.54 -25.41 30.87
N ILE A 104 -18.80 -26.03 29.72
CA ILE A 104 -18.45 -25.49 28.40
C ILE A 104 -19.70 -24.84 27.83
N LEU A 105 -19.68 -23.52 27.65
CA LEU A 105 -20.72 -22.87 26.86
C LEU A 105 -20.49 -23.16 25.37
N PRO A 106 -21.53 -23.56 24.62
CA PRO A 106 -21.45 -23.74 23.18
C PRO A 106 -21.07 -22.43 22.49
N ARG A 107 -20.10 -22.50 21.58
CA ARG A 107 -19.76 -21.37 20.70
C ARG A 107 -21.00 -20.91 19.91
N LEU A 108 -21.20 -19.60 19.83
CA LEU A 108 -22.19 -19.01 18.95
C LEU A 108 -21.73 -19.18 17.49
N SER A 109 -22.69 -19.29 16.56
CA SER A 109 -22.37 -19.23 15.14
C SER A 109 -21.78 -17.87 14.80
N TRP A 110 -20.88 -17.81 13.81
CA TRP A 110 -20.30 -16.54 13.36
C TRP A 110 -21.38 -15.54 12.91
N VAL A 111 -22.47 -16.04 12.31
CA VAL A 111 -23.67 -15.23 12.00
C VAL A 111 -24.27 -14.60 13.27
N GLY A 112 -24.38 -15.37 14.35
CA GLY A 112 -24.81 -14.86 15.65
C GLY A 112 -23.88 -13.78 16.21
N VAL A 113 -22.55 -13.93 16.03
CA VAL A 113 -21.56 -12.93 16.44
C VAL A 113 -21.72 -11.62 15.65
N CYS A 114 -21.92 -11.69 14.33
CA CYS A 114 -22.21 -10.51 13.51
C CYS A 114 -23.48 -9.79 13.96
N ILE A 115 -24.55 -10.53 14.24
CA ILE A 115 -25.84 -9.99 14.70
C ILE A 115 -25.67 -9.33 16.08
N ALA A 116 -24.94 -9.97 17.00
CA ALA A 116 -24.65 -9.41 18.32
C ALA A 116 -23.84 -8.11 18.21
N ALA A 117 -22.83 -8.06 17.34
CA ALA A 117 -22.04 -6.86 17.09
C ALA A 117 -22.88 -5.73 16.47
N PHE A 118 -23.77 -6.06 15.52
CA PHE A 118 -24.73 -5.12 14.95
C PHE A 118 -25.68 -4.54 16.01
N LEU A 119 -26.23 -5.40 16.87
CA LEU A 119 -27.12 -5.01 17.98
C LEU A 119 -26.40 -4.12 18.98
N ALA A 120 -25.15 -4.44 19.34
CA ALA A 120 -24.33 -3.62 20.23
C ALA A 120 -24.04 -2.24 19.62
N GLY A 121 -23.65 -2.17 18.34
CA GLY A 121 -23.43 -0.91 17.64
C GLY A 121 -24.71 -0.09 17.48
N ARG A 122 -25.86 -0.75 17.31
CA ARG A 122 -27.18 -0.10 17.27
C ARG A 122 -27.61 0.38 18.66
N ALA A 123 -27.30 -0.34 19.74
CA ALA A 123 -27.60 0.08 21.10
C ALA A 123 -26.76 1.29 21.54
N ALA A 124 -25.51 1.39 21.09
CA ALA A 124 -24.64 2.52 21.37
C ALA A 124 -24.95 3.77 20.52
N GLY A 125 -25.79 3.67 19.49
CA GLY A 125 -26.03 4.78 18.57
C GLY A 125 -27.22 4.56 17.64
N CYS A 126 -27.01 4.78 16.34
CA CYS A 126 -28.05 4.66 15.32
C CYS A 126 -27.84 3.45 14.42
N TRP A 127 -28.82 3.16 13.56
CA TRP A 127 -28.76 2.06 12.59
C TRP A 127 -27.50 2.08 11.70
N LYS A 128 -26.97 3.27 11.38
CA LYS A 128 -25.74 3.42 10.60
C LYS A 128 -24.51 2.88 11.34
N LEU A 129 -24.42 3.12 12.65
CA LEU A 129 -23.35 2.59 13.49
C LEU A 129 -23.46 1.07 13.63
N GLY A 130 -24.67 0.57 13.89
CA GLY A 130 -24.92 -0.88 13.94
C GLY A 130 -24.49 -1.57 12.65
N ALA A 131 -24.90 -1.03 11.49
CA ALA A 131 -24.53 -1.57 10.18
C ALA A 131 -23.02 -1.55 9.92
N LEU A 132 -22.33 -0.47 10.32
CA LEU A 132 -20.87 -0.36 10.18
C LEU A 132 -20.15 -1.41 11.03
N VAL A 133 -20.52 -1.53 12.30
CA VAL A 133 -19.90 -2.50 13.24
C VAL A 133 -20.21 -3.93 12.81
N GLY A 134 -21.47 -4.24 12.51
CA GLY A 134 -21.89 -5.56 12.04
C GLY A 134 -21.23 -5.95 10.72
N GLY A 135 -21.08 -5.00 9.79
CA GLY A 135 -20.39 -5.20 8.52
C GLY A 135 -18.88 -5.45 8.70
N CYS A 136 -18.24 -4.75 9.64
CA CYS A 136 -16.83 -4.99 9.98
C CYS A 136 -16.62 -6.41 10.53
N PHE A 137 -17.52 -6.86 11.40
CA PHE A 137 -17.50 -8.24 11.88
C PHE A 137 -17.77 -9.23 10.74
N LEU A 138 -18.74 -8.97 9.87
CA LEU A 138 -19.01 -9.84 8.71
C LEU A 138 -17.79 -9.97 7.79
N TYR A 139 -17.02 -8.90 7.61
CA TYR A 139 -15.76 -8.96 6.87
C TYR A 139 -14.75 -9.90 7.55
N ILE A 140 -14.56 -9.78 8.87
CA ILE A 140 -13.72 -10.72 9.64
C ILE A 140 -14.25 -12.16 9.54
N ALA A 141 -15.57 -12.36 9.49
CA ALA A 141 -16.17 -13.69 9.33
C ALA A 141 -15.77 -14.39 8.02
N LEU A 142 -15.61 -13.60 6.96
CA LEU A 142 -15.38 -14.07 5.59
C LEU A 142 -13.89 -14.21 5.27
N PHE A 143 -13.06 -13.29 5.78
CA PHE A 143 -11.65 -13.17 5.40
C PHE A 143 -10.67 -13.26 6.58
N GLY A 144 -11.17 -13.20 7.82
CA GLY A 144 -10.37 -13.18 9.04
C GLY A 144 -9.97 -14.55 9.55
#